data_AF-A0A3D0P4B4-F1
#
_entry.id   AF-A0A3D0P4B4-F1
#
_cell.length_a   1.000
_cell.length_b   1.000
_cell.length_c   1.000
_cell.angle_alpha   90.00
_cell.angle_beta   90.00
_cell.angle_gamma   90.00
#
_symmetry.space_group_name_H-M   'P 1'
#
loop_
_entity.id
_entity.type
_entity.pdbx_description
1 polymer ?
#
loop_
_entity_poly.entity_id
_entity_poly.type
_entity_poly.pdbx_seq_one_letter_code
_entity_poly.pdbx_strand_id
1 'polypeptide(L)'
;MFFGFLIFSLSAFAQQTAISYQGKLSSGGADANGPHDLKFRLYDAQSGGTQLGTEILLDDVIVSAGVFTVSLDFGNQFSAAGARWLEIEVRVGTSTGAYTLLSPRSPITSTPFSIQTIRAQFADSAANADAVGGIPASALVQTNDP
;
A
#
# COMPACT_ATOMS: atom_id res chain seq x y z
N MET A 1 -16.74 -39.86 -48.70
CA MET A 1 -17.64 -38.84 -48.14
C MET A 1 -16.90 -38.21 -46.97
N PHE A 2 -16.37 -37.00 -47.14
CA PHE A 2 -15.40 -36.36 -46.23
C PHE A 2 -16.18 -35.49 -45.22
N PHE A 3 -16.03 -35.72 -43.92
CA PHE A 3 -16.69 -34.92 -42.87
C PHE A 3 -15.66 -33.94 -42.31
N GLY A 4 -15.75 -32.66 -42.70
CA GLY A 4 -14.87 -31.60 -42.24
C GLY A 4 -15.28 -31.11 -40.85
N PHE A 5 -14.42 -31.33 -39.85
CA PHE A 5 -14.58 -30.80 -38.50
C PHE A 5 -13.99 -29.38 -38.44
N LEU A 6 -14.86 -28.38 -38.28
CA LEU A 6 -14.48 -26.97 -38.16
C LEU A 6 -14.06 -26.69 -36.70
N ILE A 7 -12.76 -26.50 -36.46
CA ILE A 7 -12.22 -26.13 -35.14
C ILE A 7 -12.34 -24.61 -35.02
N PHE A 8 -13.31 -24.12 -34.23
CA PHE A 8 -13.32 -22.72 -33.79
C PHE A 8 -12.23 -22.54 -32.72
N SER A 9 -11.11 -21.94 -33.08
CA SER A 9 -10.13 -21.46 -32.09
C SER A 9 -10.72 -20.25 -31.38
N LEU A 10 -11.30 -20.46 -30.20
CA LEU A 10 -11.53 -19.38 -29.24
C LEU A 10 -10.15 -18.90 -28.77
N SER A 11 -9.66 -17.81 -29.35
CA SER A 11 -8.54 -17.08 -28.76
C SER A 11 -9.01 -16.55 -27.40
N ALA A 12 -8.74 -17.30 -26.34
CA ALA A 12 -8.85 -16.79 -24.98
C ALA A 12 -7.80 -15.68 -24.85
N PHE A 13 -8.24 -14.42 -24.80
CA PHE A 13 -7.39 -13.34 -24.34
C PHE A 13 -7.06 -13.67 -22.88
N ALA A 14 -5.85 -14.18 -22.63
CA ALA A 14 -5.25 -14.09 -21.30
C ALA A 14 -5.00 -12.60 -21.06
N GLN A 15 -6.06 -11.88 -20.66
CA GLN A 15 -5.93 -10.48 -20.34
C GLN A 15 -5.05 -10.39 -19.10
N GLN A 16 -3.93 -9.69 -19.22
CA GLN A 16 -3.06 -9.38 -18.09
C GLN A 16 -3.91 -8.70 -17.01
N THR A 17 -4.06 -9.33 -15.86
CA THR A 17 -4.83 -8.81 -14.71
C THR A 17 -3.98 -7.95 -13.78
N ALA A 18 -2.66 -8.10 -13.86
CA ALA A 18 -1.70 -7.28 -13.15
C ALA A 18 -1.70 -5.83 -13.65
N ILE A 19 -1.69 -4.89 -12.71
CA ILE A 19 -1.58 -3.45 -12.95
C ILE A 19 -0.28 -2.91 -12.33
N SER A 20 0.34 -1.93 -12.99
CA SER A 20 1.44 -1.17 -12.40
C SER A 20 0.87 -0.05 -11.53
N TYR A 21 1.31 0.04 -10.29
CA TYR A 21 0.89 1.05 -9.33
C TYR A 21 2.10 1.85 -8.84
N GLN A 22 2.08 3.17 -9.04
CA GLN A 22 3.06 4.09 -8.48
C GLN A 22 2.39 4.92 -7.37
N GLY A 23 2.98 4.89 -6.18
CA GLY A 23 2.53 5.65 -5.02
C GLY A 23 3.61 6.57 -4.48
N LYS A 24 3.19 7.52 -3.64
CA LYS A 24 4.07 8.40 -2.87
C LYS A 24 3.83 8.23 -1.36
N LEU A 25 4.89 8.25 -0.57
CA LEU A 25 4.91 8.09 0.88
C LEU A 25 5.70 9.24 1.51
N SER A 26 5.20 9.80 2.61
CA SER A 26 5.90 10.84 3.37
C SER A 26 5.89 10.56 4.86
N SER A 27 7.05 10.54 5.51
CA SER A 27 7.18 10.35 6.95
C SER A 27 7.52 11.64 7.65
N GLY A 28 6.70 12.06 8.64
CA GLY A 28 6.96 13.26 9.44
C GLY A 28 7.04 14.56 8.65
N GLY A 29 6.39 14.65 7.48
CA GLY A 29 6.48 15.81 6.58
C GLY A 29 7.66 15.80 5.61
N ALA A 30 8.54 14.79 5.68
CA ALA A 30 9.59 14.52 4.70
C ALA A 30 9.22 13.34 3.79
N ASP A 31 9.84 13.25 2.62
CA ASP A 31 9.64 12.09 1.73
C ASP A 31 10.27 10.83 2.35
N ALA A 32 9.53 9.71 2.34
CA ALA A 32 10.01 8.45 2.90
C ALA A 32 11.14 7.84 2.04
N ASN A 33 12.06 7.10 2.65
CA ASN A 33 13.18 6.45 1.95
C ASN A 33 13.51 5.09 2.56
N GLY A 34 14.01 4.17 1.75
CA GLY A 34 14.42 2.82 2.17
C GLY A 34 13.31 1.77 2.04
N PRO A 35 13.55 0.54 2.51
CA PRO A 35 12.61 -0.57 2.40
C PRO A 35 11.36 -0.36 3.28
N HIS A 36 10.20 -0.64 2.71
CA HIS A 36 8.91 -0.59 3.39
C HIS A 36 8.09 -1.83 3.04
N ASP A 37 7.42 -2.41 4.03
CA ASP A 37 6.44 -3.46 3.77
C ASP A 37 5.10 -2.82 3.45
N LEU A 38 4.47 -3.27 2.37
CA LEU A 38 3.22 -2.73 1.85
C LEU A 38 2.16 -3.83 1.76
N LYS A 39 0.97 -3.51 2.26
CA LYS A 39 -0.24 -4.32 2.10
C LYS A 39 -1.24 -3.60 1.22
N PHE A 40 -1.83 -4.33 0.29
CA PHE A 40 -2.83 -3.81 -0.61
C PHE A 40 -4.10 -4.67 -0.57
N ARG A 41 -5.24 -3.99 -0.42
CA ARG A 41 -6.57 -4.58 -0.58
C ARG A 41 -7.40 -3.74 -1.53
N LEU A 42 -8.16 -4.41 -2.39
CA LEU A 42 -9.06 -3.75 -3.34
C LEU A 42 -10.49 -3.78 -2.79
N TYR A 43 -11.22 -2.68 -2.93
CA TYR A 43 -12.60 -2.55 -2.48
C TYR A 43 -13.50 -1.98 -3.57
N ASP A 44 -14.80 -2.27 -3.46
CA ASP A 44 -15.84 -1.69 -4.32
C ASP A 44 -16.29 -0.26 -3.90
N ALA A 45 -15.88 0.19 -2.71
CA ALA A 45 -16.24 1.49 -2.15
C ALA A 45 -15.07 2.20 -1.43
N GLN A 46 -15.14 3.53 -1.37
CA GLN A 46 -14.14 4.39 -0.72
C GLN A 46 -13.99 4.13 0.77
N SER A 47 -15.11 3.82 1.43
CA SER A 47 -15.20 3.49 2.85
C SER A 47 -16.23 2.37 3.01
N GLY A 48 -15.97 1.44 3.93
CA GLY A 48 -16.76 0.21 4.05
C GLY A 48 -16.63 -0.68 2.80
N GLY A 49 -17.76 -1.13 2.26
CA GLY A 49 -17.80 -1.95 1.05
C GLY A 49 -17.30 -3.38 1.22
N THR A 50 -17.19 -4.08 0.10
CA THR A 50 -16.70 -5.45 0.02
C THR A 50 -15.29 -5.48 -0.54
N GLN A 51 -14.42 -6.27 0.07
CA GLN A 51 -13.09 -6.53 -0.50
C GLN A 51 -13.23 -7.38 -1.76
N LEU A 52 -12.49 -7.00 -2.80
CA LEU A 52 -12.44 -7.67 -4.09
C LEU A 52 -11.08 -8.34 -4.27
N GLY A 53 -11.07 -9.64 -4.52
CA GLY A 53 -9.82 -10.40 -4.63
C GLY A 53 -9.06 -10.57 -3.31
N THR A 54 -7.86 -11.12 -3.40
CA THR A 54 -7.01 -11.41 -2.25
C THR A 54 -6.17 -10.21 -1.84
N GLU A 55 -5.77 -10.16 -0.57
CA GLU A 55 -4.75 -9.23 -0.10
C GLU A 55 -3.41 -9.54 -0.77
N ILE A 56 -2.68 -8.49 -1.13
CA ILE A 56 -1.31 -8.58 -1.65
C ILE A 56 -0.37 -7.99 -0.60
N LEU A 57 0.58 -8.80 -0.13
CA LEU A 57 1.69 -8.40 0.73
C LEU A 57 2.97 -8.30 -0.09
N LEU A 58 3.66 -7.17 0.01
CA LEU A 58 4.96 -6.94 -0.60
C LEU A 58 5.92 -6.45 0.48
N ASP A 59 6.87 -7.31 0.86
CA ASP A 59 7.90 -6.97 1.84
C ASP A 59 9.07 -6.24 1.16
N ASP A 60 9.76 -5.39 1.94
CA ASP A 60 10.99 -4.68 1.53
C ASP A 60 10.89 -3.90 0.19
N VAL A 61 9.73 -3.29 -0.09
CA VAL A 61 9.56 -2.42 -1.28
C VAL A 61 10.43 -1.18 -1.13
N ILE A 62 11.32 -0.97 -2.10
CA ILE A 62 12.24 0.17 -2.08
C ILE A 62 11.48 1.47 -2.40
N VAL A 63 11.48 2.39 -1.44
CA VAL A 63 10.95 3.74 -1.57
C VAL A 63 12.12 4.71 -1.75
N SER A 64 12.06 5.57 -2.76
CA SER A 64 13.09 6.57 -3.04
C SER A 64 12.46 7.92 -3.29
N ALA A 65 12.87 8.95 -2.54
CA ALA A 65 12.24 10.27 -2.56
C ALA A 65 10.70 10.18 -2.41
N GLY A 66 10.26 9.28 -1.54
CA GLY A 66 8.87 8.99 -1.27
C GLY A 66 8.18 8.15 -2.34
N VAL A 67 8.76 7.92 -3.51
CA VAL A 67 8.11 7.22 -4.62
C VAL A 67 8.46 5.73 -4.61
N PHE A 68 7.46 4.90 -4.86
CA PHE A 68 7.64 3.46 -5.11
C PHE A 68 6.78 3.02 -6.31
N THR A 69 7.13 1.91 -6.95
CA THR A 69 6.34 1.31 -8.03
C THR A 69 6.27 -0.19 -7.83
N VAL A 70 5.07 -0.75 -7.89
CA VAL A 70 4.79 -2.17 -7.66
C VAL A 70 3.83 -2.72 -8.71
N SER A 71 3.87 -4.04 -8.91
CA SER A 71 2.89 -4.76 -9.74
C SER A 71 1.85 -5.41 -8.84
N LEU A 72 0.58 -5.07 -9.04
CA LEU A 72 -0.54 -5.58 -8.24
C LEU A 72 -1.45 -6.43 -9.13
N ASP A 73 -1.73 -7.67 -8.74
CA ASP A 73 -2.66 -8.55 -9.45
C ASP A 73 -3.74 -9.06 -8.50
N PHE A 74 -4.93 -8.46 -8.59
CA PHE A 74 -6.11 -8.87 -7.82
C PHE A 74 -6.96 -9.91 -8.57
N GLY A 75 -6.48 -10.39 -9.72
CA GLY A 75 -7.24 -11.20 -10.67
C GLY A 75 -8.26 -10.38 -11.45
N ASN A 76 -9.33 -11.04 -11.90
CA ASN A 76 -10.33 -10.46 -12.80
C ASN A 76 -11.33 -9.51 -12.10
N GLN A 77 -10.84 -8.55 -11.32
CA GLN A 77 -11.66 -7.58 -10.57
C GLN A 77 -11.94 -6.30 -11.35
N PHE A 78 -11.16 -6.04 -12.40
CA PHE A 78 -11.21 -4.83 -13.21
C PHE A 78 -12.03 -4.97 -14.51
N SER A 79 -12.56 -6.17 -14.80
CA SER A 79 -13.38 -6.43 -16.00
C SER A 79 -14.82 -5.95 -15.87
N ALA A 80 -15.32 -5.78 -14.64
CA ALA A 80 -16.66 -5.24 -14.39
C ALA A 80 -16.59 -3.71 -14.35
N ALA A 81 -17.52 -3.04 -15.02
CA ALA A 81 -17.69 -1.59 -14.93
C ALA A 81 -18.09 -1.21 -13.50
N GLY A 82 -17.12 -0.81 -12.70
CA GLY A 82 -17.33 -0.38 -11.32
C GLY A 82 -16.09 0.32 -10.78
N ALA A 83 -16.31 1.36 -9.96
CA ALA A 83 -15.21 2.01 -9.28
C ALA A 83 -14.48 1.01 -8.38
N ARG A 84 -13.16 1.18 -8.28
CA ARG A 84 -12.30 0.38 -7.40
C ARG A 84 -11.52 1.30 -6.50
N TRP A 85 -11.32 0.88 -5.27
CA TRP A 85 -10.65 1.65 -4.23
C TRP A 85 -9.56 0.81 -3.61
N LEU A 86 -8.33 1.31 -3.66
CA LEU A 86 -7.15 0.68 -3.08
C LEU A 86 -6.99 1.15 -1.64
N GLU A 87 -7.03 0.19 -0.73
CA GLU A 87 -6.55 0.34 0.63
C GLU A 87 -5.08 -0.03 0.67
N ILE A 88 -4.28 0.81 1.33
CA ILE A 88 -2.84 0.60 1.47
C ILE A 88 -2.53 0.67 2.96
N GLU A 89 -1.84 -0.33 3.47
CA GLU A 89 -1.22 -0.26 4.78
C GLU A 89 0.29 -0.40 4.64
N VAL A 90 1.05 0.25 5.50
CA VAL A 90 2.50 0.31 5.38
C VAL A 90 3.19 0.32 6.73
N ARG A 91 4.39 -0.25 6.75
CA ARG A 91 5.36 -0.10 7.84
C ARG A 91 6.77 -0.05 7.27
N VAL A 92 7.72 0.43 8.06
CA VAL A 92 9.15 0.35 7.72
C VAL A 92 9.56 -1.14 7.62
N GLY A 93 10.35 -1.52 6.62
CA GLY A 93 10.65 -2.94 6.34
C GLY A 93 11.38 -3.67 7.48
N THR A 94 12.16 -2.95 8.30
CA THR A 94 12.80 -3.52 9.49
C THR A 94 11.84 -3.68 10.68
N SER A 95 10.62 -3.15 10.60
CA SER A 95 9.66 -3.17 11.69
C SER A 95 8.86 -4.48 11.70
N THR A 96 8.77 -5.12 12.86
CA THR A 96 7.84 -6.23 13.10
C THR A 96 6.50 -5.76 13.69
N GLY A 97 6.31 -4.45 13.82
CA GLY A 97 5.12 -3.84 14.40
C GLY A 97 3.88 -3.91 13.50
N ALA A 98 2.81 -3.26 13.98
CA ALA A 98 1.57 -3.12 13.24
C ALA A 98 1.75 -2.25 11.98
N TYR A 99 0.93 -2.52 10.97
CA TYR A 99 0.85 -1.69 9.77
C TYR A 99 0.05 -0.43 10.05
N THR A 100 0.42 0.67 9.41
CA THR A 100 -0.34 1.93 9.43
C THR A 100 -1.21 2.03 8.18
N LEU A 101 -2.51 2.21 8.39
CA LEU A 101 -3.49 2.41 7.31
C LEU A 101 -3.36 3.80 6.67
N LEU A 102 -3.25 3.83 5.34
CA LEU A 102 -3.28 5.05 4.53
C LEU A 102 -4.73 5.38 4.17
N SER A 103 -5.28 6.38 4.86
CA SER A 103 -6.65 6.86 4.64
C SER A 103 -6.67 8.23 3.96
N PRO A 104 -7.64 8.51 3.07
CA PRO A 104 -8.67 7.60 2.57
C PRO A 104 -8.15 6.63 1.51
N ARG A 105 -8.93 5.57 1.22
CA ARG A 105 -8.64 4.67 0.10
C ARG A 105 -8.54 5.45 -1.21
N SER A 106 -7.66 4.99 -2.09
CA SER A 106 -7.36 5.69 -3.35
C SER A 106 -8.11 5.05 -4.53
N PRO A 107 -8.77 5.85 -5.39
CA PRO A 107 -9.47 5.30 -6.53
C PRO A 107 -8.48 4.69 -7.53
N ILE A 108 -8.82 3.51 -8.07
CA ILE A 108 -8.15 2.90 -9.21
C ILE A 108 -9.10 2.91 -10.40
N THR A 109 -8.64 3.48 -11.51
CA THR A 109 -9.26 3.33 -12.82
C THR A 109 -8.61 2.16 -13.56
N SER A 110 -9.38 1.37 -14.31
CA SER A 110 -8.88 0.24 -15.12
C SER A 110 -7.94 0.63 -16.27
N THR A 111 -7.31 1.81 -16.23
CA THR A 111 -6.41 2.30 -17.27
C THR A 111 -4.98 1.84 -16.98
N PRO A 112 -4.25 1.28 -17.97
CA PRO A 112 -2.96 0.62 -17.76
C PRO A 112 -1.80 1.50 -17.25
N PHE A 113 -2.02 2.77 -16.93
CA PHE A 113 -1.04 3.61 -16.24
C PHE A 113 -1.78 4.61 -15.36
N SER A 114 -1.71 4.46 -14.03
CA SER A 114 -2.16 5.50 -13.09
C SER A 114 -0.98 5.90 -12.22
N ILE A 115 -0.49 7.12 -12.39
CA ILE A 115 0.39 7.78 -11.42
C ILE A 115 -0.55 8.45 -10.41
N GLN A 116 -0.68 7.87 -9.21
CA GLN A 116 -1.49 8.43 -8.14
C GLN A 116 -0.56 8.94 -7.04
N THR A 117 -0.57 10.26 -6.81
CA THR A 117 0.19 10.88 -5.71
C THR A 117 -0.64 10.80 -4.44
N ILE A 118 -0.42 9.79 -3.60
CA ILE A 118 -0.96 9.77 -2.24
C ILE A 118 -0.02 10.57 -1.35
N ARG A 119 -0.53 11.51 -0.56
CA ARG A 119 0.21 12.09 0.58
C ARG A 119 -0.17 11.31 1.83
N ALA A 120 0.61 10.29 2.18
CA ALA A 120 0.48 9.63 3.48
C ALA A 120 1.20 10.48 4.52
N GLN A 121 0.52 11.03 5.52
CA GLN A 121 1.19 11.70 6.65
C GLN A 121 1.48 10.64 7.73
N PHE A 122 2.69 10.08 7.77
CA PHE A 122 3.10 9.30 8.94
C PHE A 122 3.48 10.26 10.06
N ALA A 123 2.58 10.43 11.02
CA ALA A 123 2.99 10.81 12.37
C ALA A 123 3.40 9.50 13.04
N ASP A 124 4.69 9.22 13.08
CA ASP A 124 5.23 8.19 13.94
C ASP A 124 4.77 8.55 15.35
N SER A 125 3.83 7.78 15.92
CA SER A 125 3.51 7.92 17.33
C SER A 125 4.75 7.43 18.06
N ALA A 126 5.68 8.36 18.26
CA ALA A 126 6.93 8.12 18.92
C ALA A 126 6.59 7.46 20.26
N ALA A 127 6.88 6.17 20.36
CA ALA A 127 6.99 5.45 21.62
C ALA A 127 8.21 5.93 22.44
N ASN A 128 8.55 7.23 22.29
CA ASN A 128 9.70 7.91 22.87
C ASN A 128 9.24 9.16 23.63
N ALA A 129 8.00 9.19 24.12
CA ALA A 129 7.60 10.12 25.16
C ALA A 129 8.31 9.86 26.51
N ASP A 130 9.32 8.98 26.54
CA ASP A 130 10.16 8.72 27.72
C ASP A 130 11.62 9.18 27.58
N ALA A 131 12.01 9.90 26.52
CA ALA A 131 13.33 10.51 26.47
C ALA A 131 13.42 11.70 25.49
N VAL A 132 13.03 12.89 25.94
CA VAL A 132 13.64 14.11 25.40
C VAL A 132 15.04 14.22 26.01
N GLY A 133 16.05 13.78 25.26
CA GLY A 133 17.45 14.10 25.53
C GLY A 133 18.32 13.02 26.19
N GLY A 134 17.88 11.76 26.26
CA GLY A 134 18.73 10.66 26.77
C GLY A 134 19.00 10.69 28.28
N ILE A 135 18.17 11.40 29.04
CA ILE A 135 18.23 11.46 30.50
C ILE A 135 17.15 10.51 31.06
N PRO A 136 17.49 9.46 31.82
CA PRO A 136 16.47 8.62 32.46
C PRO A 136 15.68 9.45 33.49
N ALA A 137 14.38 9.17 33.66
CA ALA A 137 13.49 9.92 34.57
C ALA A 137 13.99 9.99 36.04
N SER A 138 14.90 9.08 36.44
CA SER A 138 15.60 9.09 37.71
C SER A 138 16.64 10.22 37.87
N ALA A 139 16.99 10.94 36.81
CA ALA A 139 17.94 12.05 36.82
C ALA A 139 17.27 13.44 36.72
N LEU A 140 15.93 13.53 36.70
CA LEU A 140 15.18 14.80 36.78
C LEU A 140 14.64 15.11 38.19
N VAL A 141 14.89 14.24 39.17
CA VAL A 141 14.62 14.55 40.59
C VAL A 141 15.96 14.81 41.29
N GLN A 142 16.47 16.02 41.09
CA GLN A 142 17.44 16.62 42.03
C GLN A 142 16.97 18.02 42.41
N THR A 143 16.27 18.11 43.54
CA THR A 143 16.43 19.26 44.42
C THR A 143 16.63 18.72 45.84
N ASN A 144 17.90 18.55 46.19
CA ASN A 144 18.31 18.68 47.57
C ASN A 144 17.94 20.10 48.00
N ASP A 145 16.93 20.25 48.85
CA ASP A 145 16.76 21.47 49.63
C ASP A 145 17.36 21.23 51.03
N PRO A 146 18.30 22.07 51.49
CA PRO A 146 18.82 22.04 52.86
C PRO A 146 17.82 22.57 53.90
#